data_AF-A0A0T6YC15-F1
#
_entry.id   AF-A0A0T6YC15-F1
#
_cell.length_a   1.000
_cell.length_b   1.000
_cell.length_c   1.000
_cell.angle_alpha   90.00
_cell.angle_beta   90.00
_cell.angle_gamma   90.00
#
_symmetry.space_group_name_H-M   'P 1'
#
loop_
_entity.id
_entity.type
_entity.pdbx_description
1 polymer ?
#
loop_
_entity_poly.entity_id
_entity_poly.type
_entity_poly.pdbx_seq_one_letter_code
_entity_poly.pdbx_strand_id
1 'polypeptide(L)'
;MAVVRTQTNYVAGLSEGKFASGNPSPVTARGVFEGIKLACAKAFNVSRLDGMRFAVQGVGHVGWNLCEMLHACGAELIISDVNKECCRSAAERFSAEIGDPDRFHAVECDVYAPCALGGTLNTVTIPEIRARIVAGAANNQLARESDADLLYEAGILYMPDFLINAGGILNAAAEIKKIADKGWVDEQIAVLISTMQSVLEGSQAKNRSPHHVAMGMAEDRVKAARLAAAE
;
A
#
# COMPACT_ATOMS: atom_id res chain seq x y z
N MET A 1 -4.25 10.02 -20.34
CA MET A 1 -2.92 9.74 -20.93
C MET A 1 -2.90 9.73 -22.44
N ALA A 2 -3.87 9.11 -23.14
CA ALA A 2 -3.94 9.12 -24.61
C ALA A 2 -3.90 10.53 -25.23
N VAL A 3 -4.65 11.49 -24.69
CA VAL A 3 -4.61 12.89 -25.15
C VAL A 3 -3.21 13.50 -24.98
N VAL A 4 -2.56 13.29 -23.83
CA VAL A 4 -1.19 13.77 -23.56
C VAL A 4 -0.18 13.15 -24.52
N ARG A 5 -0.34 11.87 -24.89
CA ARG A 5 0.52 11.18 -25.87
C ARG A 5 0.52 11.84 -27.25
N THR A 6 -0.55 12.56 -27.61
CA THR A 6 -0.57 13.35 -28.87
C THR A 6 0.42 14.51 -28.87
N GLN A 7 0.85 14.96 -27.70
CA GLN A 7 1.76 16.09 -27.51
C GLN A 7 3.18 15.67 -27.12
N THR A 8 3.37 14.48 -26.54
CA THR A 8 4.68 14.03 -26.06
C THR A 8 4.82 12.51 -25.99
N ASN A 9 6.05 12.03 -26.18
CA ASN A 9 6.43 10.63 -25.96
C ASN A 9 6.79 10.34 -24.49
N TYR A 10 6.93 11.36 -23.65
CA TYR A 10 7.26 11.22 -22.23
C TYR A 10 5.99 11.03 -21.38
N VAL A 11 5.25 9.97 -21.67
CA VAL A 11 4.01 9.60 -20.95
C VAL A 11 3.88 8.09 -20.87
N ALA A 12 3.34 7.61 -19.75
CA ALA A 12 3.01 6.22 -19.46
C ALA A 12 1.57 6.12 -18.94
N GLY A 13 1.07 4.90 -18.75
CA GLY A 13 -0.31 4.67 -18.33
C GLY A 13 -1.30 4.75 -19.50
N LEU A 14 -0.88 4.30 -20.68
CA LEU A 14 -1.79 4.17 -21.81
C LEU A 14 -2.70 2.96 -21.64
N SER A 15 -3.93 3.07 -22.15
CA SER A 15 -4.90 1.98 -22.17
C SER A 15 -4.66 0.99 -23.31
N GLU A 16 -4.04 1.45 -24.39
CA GLU A 16 -3.82 0.70 -25.62
C GLU A 16 -2.41 0.92 -26.17
N GLY A 17 -1.90 -0.08 -26.88
CA GLY A 17 -0.57 -0.08 -27.48
C GLY A 17 0.28 -1.28 -27.04
N LYS A 18 1.33 -1.56 -27.81
CA LYS A 18 2.19 -2.74 -27.60
C LYS A 18 2.79 -2.86 -26.19
N PHE A 19 3.03 -1.72 -25.54
CA PHE A 19 3.65 -1.64 -24.22
C PHE A 19 2.73 -0.98 -23.18
N ALA A 20 1.45 -0.79 -23.49
CA ALA A 20 0.50 -0.10 -22.62
C ALA A 20 0.37 -0.83 -21.27
N SER A 21 0.56 -0.10 -20.17
CA SER A 21 0.45 -0.66 -18.82
C SER A 21 -0.99 -0.74 -18.30
N GLY A 22 -1.96 -0.07 -18.95
CA GLY A 22 -3.37 -0.16 -18.61
C GLY A 22 -3.70 0.36 -17.21
N ASN A 23 -4.72 -0.23 -16.58
CA ASN A 23 -5.14 0.14 -15.23
C ASN A 23 -4.13 -0.38 -14.18
N PRO A 24 -3.42 0.49 -13.43
CA PRO A 24 -2.43 0.07 -12.44
C PRO A 24 -3.05 -0.43 -11.12
N SER A 25 -4.37 -0.26 -10.93
CA SER A 25 -5.02 -0.48 -9.63
C SER A 25 -4.89 -1.93 -9.13
N PRO A 26 -5.09 -2.98 -9.94
CA PRO A 26 -4.93 -4.36 -9.47
C PRO A 26 -3.48 -4.69 -9.05
N VAL A 27 -2.48 -4.15 -9.76
CA VAL A 27 -1.06 -4.36 -9.43
C VAL A 27 -0.69 -3.63 -8.14
N THR A 28 -1.21 -2.41 -7.96
CA THR A 28 -1.06 -1.65 -6.71
C THR A 28 -1.67 -2.39 -5.54
N ALA A 29 -2.92 -2.86 -5.69
CA ALA A 29 -3.62 -3.62 -4.65
C ALA A 29 -2.88 -4.92 -4.29
N ARG A 30 -2.30 -5.61 -5.27
CA ARG A 30 -1.47 -6.80 -5.03
C ARG A 30 -0.22 -6.47 -4.19
N GLY A 31 0.47 -5.38 -4.50
CA GLY A 31 1.62 -4.94 -3.70
C GLY A 31 1.22 -4.68 -2.24
N VAL A 32 0.08 -4.01 -2.04
CA VAL A 32 -0.46 -3.72 -0.71
C VAL A 32 -0.87 -4.99 0.03
N PHE A 33 -1.57 -5.89 -0.64
CA PHE A 33 -2.00 -7.16 -0.09
C PHE A 33 -0.81 -8.05 0.36
N GLU A 34 0.26 -8.12 -0.44
CA GLU A 34 1.46 -8.87 -0.06
C GLU A 34 2.22 -8.20 1.10
N GLY A 35 2.26 -6.86 1.13
CA GLY A 35 2.77 -6.11 2.28
C GLY A 35 1.99 -6.38 3.56
N ILE A 36 0.66 -6.44 3.47
CA ILE A 36 -0.22 -6.83 4.59
C ILE A 36 0.10 -8.24 5.08
N LYS A 37 0.27 -9.22 4.17
CA LYS A 37 0.64 -10.60 4.57
C LYS A 37 1.94 -10.64 5.34
N LEU A 38 2.97 -9.91 4.89
CA LEU A 38 4.24 -9.80 5.61
C LEU A 38 4.06 -9.16 6.99
N ALA A 39 3.30 -8.07 7.06
CA ALA A 39 3.05 -7.36 8.31
C ALA A 39 2.29 -8.25 9.32
N CYS A 40 1.26 -8.98 8.86
CA CYS A 40 0.51 -9.91 9.70
C CYS A 40 1.37 -11.07 10.21
N ALA A 41 2.19 -11.67 9.34
CA ALA A 41 3.14 -12.69 9.74
C ALA A 41 4.12 -12.17 10.81
N LYS A 42 4.58 -10.92 10.69
CA LYS A 42 5.50 -10.31 11.66
C LYS A 42 4.83 -9.96 12.99
N ALA A 43 3.65 -9.35 12.97
CA ALA A 43 3.01 -8.80 14.17
C ALA A 43 2.16 -9.82 14.94
N PHE A 44 1.59 -10.80 14.23
CA PHE A 44 0.67 -11.79 14.80
C PHE A 44 1.20 -13.22 14.72
N ASN A 45 2.32 -13.47 14.03
CA ASN A 45 2.87 -14.81 13.81
C ASN A 45 1.86 -15.76 13.11
N VAL A 46 1.14 -15.22 12.13
CA VAL A 46 0.12 -15.95 11.35
C VAL A 46 0.54 -16.11 9.88
N SER A 47 0.14 -17.21 9.25
CA SER A 47 0.35 -17.48 7.82
C SER A 47 -0.92 -17.32 6.98
N ARG A 48 -2.06 -17.11 7.63
CA ARG A 48 -3.39 -16.97 7.03
C ARG A 48 -4.06 -15.72 7.59
N LEU A 49 -4.93 -15.10 6.78
CA LEU A 49 -5.69 -13.90 7.15
C LEU A 49 -7.16 -14.21 7.50
N ASP A 50 -7.54 -15.49 7.49
CA ASP A 50 -8.88 -15.98 7.77
C ASP A 50 -9.33 -15.56 9.18
N GLY A 51 -10.49 -14.92 9.28
CA GLY A 51 -11.06 -14.41 10.52
C GLY A 51 -10.38 -13.16 11.10
N MET A 52 -9.33 -12.63 10.47
CA MET A 52 -8.74 -11.35 10.87
C MET A 52 -9.60 -10.18 10.38
N ARG A 53 -9.65 -9.08 11.15
CA ARG A 53 -10.48 -7.91 10.88
C ARG A 53 -9.66 -6.80 10.21
N PHE A 54 -10.11 -6.35 9.04
CA PHE A 54 -9.46 -5.29 8.26
C PHE A 54 -10.37 -4.09 8.07
N ALA A 55 -9.92 -2.91 8.49
CA ALA A 55 -10.62 -1.65 8.24
C ALA A 55 -10.04 -0.97 6.99
N VAL A 56 -10.75 -1.01 5.85
CA VAL A 56 -10.32 -0.41 4.59
C VAL A 56 -11.02 0.94 4.38
N GLN A 57 -10.25 2.04 4.49
CA GLN A 57 -10.77 3.39 4.29
C GLN A 57 -10.56 3.83 2.85
N GLY A 58 -11.65 3.89 2.08
CA GLY A 58 -11.66 4.16 0.65
C GLY A 58 -11.80 2.86 -0.15
N VAL A 59 -12.96 2.69 -0.79
CA VAL A 59 -13.27 1.56 -1.68
C VAL A 59 -13.32 2.00 -3.15
N GLY A 60 -12.42 2.92 -3.53
CA GLY A 60 -12.10 3.22 -4.92
C GLY A 60 -11.39 2.05 -5.63
N HIS A 61 -10.80 2.26 -6.81
CA HIS A 61 -10.26 1.15 -7.61
C HIS A 61 -9.24 0.25 -6.87
N VAL A 62 -8.27 0.84 -6.16
CA VAL A 62 -7.27 0.04 -5.41
C VAL A 62 -7.89 -0.60 -4.18
N GLY A 63 -8.65 0.16 -3.39
CA GLY A 63 -9.33 -0.34 -2.19
C GLY A 63 -10.31 -1.47 -2.49
N TRP A 64 -11.04 -1.40 -3.60
CA TRP A 64 -11.93 -2.47 -4.08
C TRP A 64 -11.17 -3.75 -4.39
N ASN A 65 -10.06 -3.66 -5.14
CA ASN A 65 -9.22 -4.84 -5.46
C ASN A 65 -8.60 -5.42 -4.18
N LEU A 66 -8.22 -4.56 -3.22
CA LEU A 66 -7.72 -5.01 -1.93
C LEU A 66 -8.80 -5.75 -1.13
N CYS A 67 -10.02 -5.22 -1.07
CA CYS A 67 -11.16 -5.90 -0.45
C CYS A 67 -11.43 -7.26 -1.07
N GLU A 68 -11.37 -7.37 -2.42
CA GLU A 68 -11.54 -8.64 -3.11
C GLU A 68 -10.49 -9.69 -2.71
N MET A 69 -9.21 -9.31 -2.64
CA MET A 69 -8.12 -10.21 -2.25
C MET A 69 -8.22 -10.64 -0.78
N LEU A 70 -8.56 -9.70 0.11
CA LEU A 70 -8.74 -9.98 1.54
C LEU A 70 -9.95 -10.89 1.77
N HIS A 71 -11.09 -10.58 1.15
CA HIS A 71 -12.31 -11.39 1.25
C HIS A 71 -12.08 -12.81 0.74
N ALA A 72 -11.36 -12.98 -0.39
CA ALA A 72 -11.00 -14.30 -0.91
C ALA A 72 -10.13 -15.13 0.05
N CYS A 73 -9.48 -14.49 1.04
CA CYS A 73 -8.70 -15.15 2.09
C CYS A 73 -9.49 -15.41 3.38
N GLY A 74 -10.80 -15.10 3.41
CA GLY A 74 -11.65 -15.28 4.59
C GLY A 74 -11.50 -14.16 5.63
N ALA A 75 -10.94 -13.01 5.23
CA ALA A 75 -10.84 -11.85 6.11
C ALA A 75 -12.22 -11.21 6.37
N GLU A 76 -12.43 -10.71 7.58
CA GLU A 76 -13.57 -9.88 7.94
C GLU A 76 -13.27 -8.41 7.58
N LEU A 77 -14.19 -7.77 6.87
CA LEU A 77 -13.97 -6.42 6.33
C LEU A 77 -14.90 -5.40 6.99
N ILE A 78 -14.31 -4.27 7.35
CA ILE A 78 -15.02 -3.04 7.70
C ILE A 78 -14.56 -2.00 6.67
N ILE A 79 -15.51 -1.32 6.03
CA ILE A 79 -15.22 -0.40 4.92
C ILE A 79 -15.85 0.96 5.15
N SER A 80 -15.25 2.00 4.59
CA SER A 80 -15.85 3.33 4.53
C SER A 80 -15.38 4.07 3.29
N ASP A 81 -16.25 4.90 2.73
CA ASP A 81 -16.00 5.75 1.58
C ASP A 81 -16.98 6.92 1.60
N VAL A 82 -16.57 8.06 1.04
CA VAL A 82 -17.45 9.21 0.85
C VAL A 82 -18.57 8.91 -0.15
N ASN A 83 -18.32 7.99 -1.09
CA ASN A 83 -19.31 7.49 -2.02
C ASN A 83 -20.12 6.35 -1.38
N LYS A 84 -21.30 6.70 -0.89
CA LYS A 84 -22.25 5.75 -0.26
C LYS A 84 -22.67 4.60 -1.18
N GLU A 85 -22.69 4.80 -2.49
CA GLU A 85 -23.03 3.74 -3.45
C GLU A 85 -21.91 2.70 -3.52
N CYS A 86 -20.66 3.15 -3.61
CA CYS A 86 -19.50 2.28 -3.58
C CYS A 86 -19.44 1.47 -2.27
N CYS A 87 -19.73 2.10 -1.12
CA CYS A 87 -19.84 1.38 0.15
C CYS A 87 -20.91 0.29 0.11
N ARG A 88 -22.12 0.59 -0.37
CA ARG A 88 -23.20 -0.41 -0.46
C ARG A 88 -22.83 -1.57 -1.37
N SER A 89 -22.30 -1.28 -2.56
CA SER A 89 -21.84 -2.30 -3.50
C SER A 89 -20.71 -3.18 -2.92
N ALA A 90 -19.74 -2.57 -2.22
CA ALA A 90 -18.64 -3.31 -1.60
C ALA A 90 -19.12 -4.14 -0.40
N ALA A 91 -20.02 -3.61 0.43
CA ALA A 91 -20.63 -4.34 1.54
C ALA A 91 -21.37 -5.58 1.07
N GLU A 92 -22.18 -5.46 0.02
CA GLU A 92 -22.88 -6.60 -0.58
C GLU A 92 -21.92 -7.61 -1.24
N ARG A 93 -20.94 -7.11 -2.00
CA ARG A 93 -20.02 -7.97 -2.77
C ARG A 93 -19.04 -8.75 -1.91
N PHE A 94 -18.63 -8.18 -0.79
CA PHE A 94 -17.57 -8.71 0.08
C PHE A 94 -18.05 -9.05 1.50
N SER A 95 -19.36 -9.00 1.75
CA SER A 95 -19.96 -9.20 3.07
C SER A 95 -19.32 -8.31 4.16
N ALA A 96 -19.04 -7.05 3.82
CA ALA A 96 -18.33 -6.11 4.68
C ALA A 96 -19.29 -5.26 5.52
N GLU A 97 -18.86 -4.90 6.73
CA GLU A 97 -19.52 -3.90 7.57
C GLU A 97 -19.20 -2.48 7.07
N ILE A 98 -20.18 -1.58 7.09
CA ILE A 98 -19.94 -0.16 6.77
C ILE A 98 -19.67 0.59 8.08
N GLY A 99 -18.44 1.09 8.23
CA GLY A 99 -18.02 1.87 9.40
C GLY A 99 -18.35 3.36 9.29
N ASP A 100 -18.40 4.03 10.45
CA ASP A 100 -18.58 5.48 10.55
C ASP A 100 -17.38 6.22 9.92
N PRO A 101 -17.57 7.01 8.85
CA PRO A 101 -16.47 7.72 8.19
C PRO A 101 -15.72 8.69 9.11
N ASP A 102 -16.40 9.30 10.10
CA ASP A 102 -15.80 10.34 10.94
C ASP A 102 -14.88 9.77 12.03
N ARG A 103 -15.04 8.47 12.35
CA ARG A 103 -14.26 7.77 13.38
C ARG A 103 -13.58 6.51 12.84
N PHE A 104 -13.45 6.41 11.53
CA PHE A 104 -13.05 5.17 10.88
C PHE A 104 -11.64 4.69 11.28
N HIS A 105 -10.70 5.62 11.51
CA HIS A 105 -9.34 5.31 11.98
C HIS A 105 -9.32 4.65 13.36
N ALA A 106 -10.35 4.84 14.17
CA ALA A 106 -10.46 4.33 15.54
C ALA A 106 -11.26 3.02 15.66
N VAL A 107 -11.66 2.43 14.53
CA VAL A 107 -12.40 1.16 14.50
C VAL A 107 -11.53 0.02 15.05
N GLU A 108 -12.13 -0.82 15.90
CA GLU A 108 -11.50 -2.04 16.41
C GLU A 108 -11.27 -3.04 15.27
N CYS A 109 -10.02 -3.21 14.87
CA CYS A 109 -9.57 -4.11 13.80
C CYS A 109 -8.11 -4.54 14.03
N ASP A 110 -7.65 -5.56 13.31
CA ASP A 110 -6.25 -5.99 13.36
C ASP A 110 -5.35 -5.10 12.49
N VAL A 111 -5.87 -4.73 11.31
CA VAL A 111 -5.16 -3.96 10.28
C VAL A 111 -6.02 -2.81 9.80
N TYR A 112 -5.48 -1.59 9.89
CA TYR A 112 -6.05 -0.40 9.29
C TYR A 112 -5.38 -0.10 7.95
N ALA A 113 -6.18 -0.03 6.88
CA ALA A 113 -5.72 0.19 5.51
C ALA A 113 -6.27 1.53 4.96
N PRO A 114 -5.54 2.65 5.16
CA PRO A 114 -5.89 3.93 4.55
C PRO A 114 -5.64 3.89 3.03
N CYS A 115 -6.71 3.96 2.25
CA CYS A 115 -6.72 3.86 0.78
C CYS A 115 -7.39 5.06 0.09
N ALA A 116 -7.76 6.10 0.85
CA ALA A 116 -8.49 7.28 0.36
C ALA A 116 -7.59 8.53 0.23
N LEU A 117 -7.28 9.17 1.36
CA LEU A 117 -6.59 10.46 1.42
C LEU A 117 -5.25 10.34 2.15
N GLY A 118 -4.34 11.27 1.86
CA GLY A 118 -3.10 11.46 2.62
C GLY A 118 -3.30 12.33 3.85
N GLY A 119 -2.30 12.38 4.73
CA GLY A 119 -2.26 13.18 5.95
C GLY A 119 -3.15 12.67 7.07
N THR A 120 -3.72 11.47 6.92
CA THR A 120 -4.68 10.90 7.87
C THR A 120 -4.00 10.30 9.10
N LEU A 121 -2.69 10.03 9.05
CA LEU A 121 -1.90 9.58 10.19
C LEU A 121 -1.14 10.78 10.77
N ASN A 122 -1.59 11.27 11.92
CA ASN A 122 -1.07 12.47 12.55
C ASN A 122 -1.20 12.40 14.09
N THR A 123 -0.75 13.45 14.77
CA THR A 123 -0.75 13.55 16.24
C THR A 123 -2.14 13.43 16.88
N VAL A 124 -3.23 13.61 16.13
CA VAL A 124 -4.62 13.49 16.62
C VAL A 124 -5.15 12.09 16.40
N THR A 125 -4.94 11.52 15.20
CA THR A 125 -5.53 10.23 14.83
C THR A 125 -4.75 9.03 15.33
N ILE A 126 -3.41 9.10 15.35
CA ILE A 126 -2.53 7.98 15.76
C ILE A 126 -2.87 7.46 17.17
N PRO A 127 -3.08 8.32 18.19
CA PRO A 127 -3.46 7.85 19.53
C PRO A 127 -4.82 7.12 19.60
N GLU A 128 -5.68 7.30 18.61
CA GLU A 128 -7.00 6.69 18.56
C GLU A 128 -7.03 5.37 17.77
N ILE A 129 -5.99 5.09 16.98
CA ILE A 129 -5.90 3.87 16.18
C ILE A 129 -5.85 2.65 17.11
N ARG A 130 -6.77 1.72 16.87
CA ARG A 130 -6.90 0.46 17.63
C ARG A 130 -6.18 -0.71 16.94
N ALA A 131 -5.88 -0.56 15.66
CA ALA A 131 -5.16 -1.56 14.88
C ALA A 131 -3.72 -1.73 15.36
N ARG A 132 -3.20 -2.96 15.25
CA ARG A 132 -1.77 -3.23 15.47
C ARG A 132 -0.92 -3.00 14.23
N ILE A 133 -1.55 -2.89 13.06
CA ILE A 133 -0.89 -2.66 11.77
C ILE A 133 -1.58 -1.53 11.03
N VAL A 134 -0.79 -0.65 10.42
CA VAL A 134 -1.27 0.31 9.41
C VAL A 134 -0.59 0.01 8.08
N ALA A 135 -1.39 -0.39 7.08
CA ALA A 135 -0.91 -0.83 5.78
C ALA A 135 -1.96 -0.55 4.70
N GLY A 136 -1.82 0.59 4.02
CA GLY A 136 -2.79 1.07 3.04
C GLY A 136 -2.17 1.56 1.75
N ALA A 137 -3.02 1.89 0.77
CA ALA A 137 -2.62 2.31 -0.57
C ALA A 137 -2.53 3.83 -0.75
N ALA A 138 -3.06 4.64 0.18
CA ALA A 138 -3.07 6.09 0.05
C ALA A 138 -1.64 6.63 -0.03
N ASN A 139 -1.47 7.74 -0.76
CA ASN A 139 -0.20 8.45 -0.84
C ASN A 139 -0.10 9.49 0.27
N ASN A 140 1.11 9.69 0.80
CA ASN A 140 1.40 10.65 1.86
C ASN A 140 0.55 10.38 3.11
N GLN A 141 0.48 9.13 3.58
CA GLN A 141 -0.42 8.75 4.68
C GLN A 141 -0.08 9.50 5.98
N LEU A 142 1.21 9.65 6.25
CA LEU A 142 1.73 10.47 7.35
C LEU A 142 1.50 11.95 7.03
N ALA A 143 0.96 12.71 7.99
CA ALA A 143 0.87 14.16 7.85
C ALA A 143 2.26 14.83 7.90
N ARG A 144 3.17 14.26 8.70
CA ARG A 144 4.59 14.60 8.73
C ARG A 144 5.41 13.32 8.80
N GLU A 145 6.59 13.29 8.18
CA GLU A 145 7.48 12.11 8.25
C GLU A 145 7.79 11.69 9.69
N SER A 146 7.92 12.66 10.61
CA SER A 146 8.12 12.41 12.04
C SER A 146 6.97 11.67 12.72
N ASP A 147 5.76 11.71 12.17
CA ASP A 147 4.60 11.00 12.75
C ASP A 147 4.77 9.48 12.63
N ALA A 148 5.71 8.99 11.81
CA ALA A 148 6.11 7.59 11.79
C ALA A 148 6.65 7.10 13.14
N ASP A 149 7.29 7.99 13.92
CA ASP A 149 7.83 7.64 15.24
C ASP A 149 6.70 7.48 16.26
N LEU A 150 5.63 8.27 16.14
CA LEU A 150 4.44 8.11 17.00
C LEU A 150 3.78 6.75 16.81
N LEU A 151 3.67 6.26 15.56
CA LEU A 151 3.19 4.91 15.27
C LEU A 151 4.10 3.85 15.88
N TYR A 152 5.41 4.03 15.76
CA TYR A 152 6.41 3.10 16.27
C TYR A 152 6.39 3.03 17.82
N GLU A 153 6.35 4.18 18.49
CA GLU A 153 6.24 4.31 19.95
C GLU A 153 4.92 3.72 20.48
N ALA A 154 3.82 3.87 19.73
CA ALA A 154 2.54 3.25 20.04
C ALA A 154 2.53 1.72 19.80
N GLY A 155 3.62 1.13 19.28
CA GLY A 155 3.69 -0.30 18.96
C GLY A 155 2.85 -0.69 17.74
N ILE A 156 2.47 0.28 16.92
CA ILE A 156 1.69 0.09 15.69
C ILE A 156 2.68 -0.13 14.54
N LEU A 157 2.60 -1.31 13.90
CA LEU A 157 3.45 -1.62 12.75
C LEU A 157 2.96 -0.87 11.52
N TYR A 158 3.68 0.18 11.13
CA TYR A 158 3.40 0.95 9.93
C TYR A 158 4.18 0.42 8.71
N MET A 159 3.47 0.08 7.64
CA MET A 159 4.05 -0.23 6.33
C MET A 159 4.19 1.07 5.52
N PRO A 160 5.41 1.51 5.17
CA PRO A 160 5.63 2.80 4.51
C PRO A 160 4.89 2.87 3.17
N ASP A 161 4.07 3.92 3.01
CA ASP A 161 3.15 4.10 1.90
C ASP A 161 3.82 4.01 0.52
N PHE A 162 4.86 4.79 0.28
CA PHE A 162 5.61 4.84 -0.99
C PHE A 162 6.23 3.50 -1.38
N LEU A 163 6.44 2.61 -0.41
CA LEU A 163 6.95 1.27 -0.64
C LEU A 163 5.80 0.31 -0.91
N ILE A 164 4.84 0.19 0.02
CA ILE A 164 3.77 -0.79 -0.07
C ILE A 164 2.84 -0.58 -1.29
N ASN A 165 2.66 0.66 -1.73
CA ASN A 165 1.83 1.00 -2.90
C ASN A 165 2.62 1.09 -4.23
N ALA A 166 3.91 0.73 -4.25
CA ALA A 166 4.78 0.90 -5.41
C ALA A 166 4.37 0.07 -6.65
N GLY A 167 3.45 -0.89 -6.50
CA GLY A 167 3.00 -1.76 -7.61
C GLY A 167 2.51 -0.99 -8.84
N GLY A 168 1.85 0.16 -8.66
CA GLY A 168 1.39 0.98 -9.78
C GLY A 168 2.54 1.59 -10.59
N ILE A 169 3.62 2.01 -9.91
CA ILE A 169 4.82 2.54 -10.57
C ILE A 169 5.60 1.41 -11.25
N LEU A 170 5.67 0.22 -10.65
CA LEU A 170 6.27 -0.95 -11.29
C LEU A 170 5.53 -1.31 -12.59
N ASN A 171 4.20 -1.27 -12.58
CA ASN A 171 3.39 -1.50 -13.78
C ASN A 171 3.69 -0.45 -14.87
N ALA A 172 3.76 0.83 -14.51
CA ALA A 172 4.10 1.91 -15.44
C ALA A 172 5.56 1.81 -15.94
N ALA A 173 6.48 1.32 -15.12
CA ALA A 173 7.89 1.16 -15.48
C ALA A 173 8.08 0.14 -16.62
N ALA A 174 7.26 -0.90 -16.69
CA ALA A 174 7.25 -1.85 -17.80
C ALA A 174 6.99 -1.13 -19.14
N GLU A 175 6.00 -0.24 -19.16
CA GLU A 175 5.66 0.57 -20.32
C GLU A 175 6.81 1.51 -20.72
N ILE A 176 7.37 2.24 -19.75
CA ILE A 176 8.48 3.17 -19.97
C ILE A 176 9.71 2.44 -20.54
N LYS A 177 10.00 1.26 -20.01
CA LYS A 177 11.11 0.40 -20.45
C LYS A 177 10.80 -0.39 -21.72
N LYS A 178 9.59 -0.28 -22.27
CA LYS A 178 9.12 -1.05 -23.44
C LYS A 178 9.25 -2.56 -23.25
N ILE A 179 8.93 -3.03 -22.06
CA ILE A 179 8.89 -4.46 -21.72
C ILE A 179 7.48 -4.96 -22.01
N ALA A 180 7.37 -5.86 -22.99
CA ALA A 180 6.08 -6.45 -23.38
C ALA A 180 5.74 -7.71 -22.57
N ASP A 181 6.73 -8.31 -21.92
CA ASP A 181 6.53 -9.47 -21.07
C ASP A 181 5.82 -9.08 -19.77
N LYS A 182 4.63 -9.65 -19.56
CA LYS A 182 3.85 -9.42 -18.35
C LYS A 182 4.50 -10.04 -17.11
N GLY A 183 5.29 -11.11 -17.28
CA GLY A 183 6.02 -11.76 -16.19
C GLY A 183 7.02 -10.84 -15.51
N TRP A 184 7.53 -9.83 -16.22
CA TRP A 184 8.46 -8.86 -15.64
C TRP A 184 7.84 -8.08 -14.47
N VAL A 185 6.56 -7.72 -14.55
CA VAL A 185 5.88 -7.01 -13.45
C VAL A 185 5.76 -7.93 -12.23
N ASP A 186 5.50 -9.22 -12.44
CA ASP A 186 5.46 -10.22 -11.37
C ASP A 186 6.81 -10.36 -10.67
N GLU A 187 7.89 -10.39 -11.43
CA GLU A 187 9.26 -10.39 -10.90
C GLU A 187 9.55 -9.12 -10.08
N GLN A 188 9.13 -7.95 -10.56
CA GLN A 188 9.31 -6.71 -9.80
C GLN A 188 8.48 -6.67 -8.51
N ILE A 189 7.29 -7.26 -8.51
CA ILE A 189 6.49 -7.43 -7.29
C ILE A 189 7.21 -8.37 -6.31
N ALA A 190 7.86 -9.44 -6.76
CA ALA A 190 8.67 -10.29 -5.89
C ALA A 190 9.86 -9.52 -5.27
N VAL A 191 10.52 -8.66 -6.04
CA VAL A 191 11.58 -7.77 -5.54
C VAL A 191 11.03 -6.75 -4.53
N LEU A 192 9.83 -6.22 -4.76
CA LEU A 192 9.14 -5.33 -3.83
C LEU A 192 8.87 -6.03 -2.49
N ILE A 193 8.35 -7.26 -2.53
CA ILE A 193 8.10 -8.09 -1.33
C ILE A 193 9.40 -8.30 -0.55
N SER A 194 10.48 -8.70 -1.22
CA SER A 194 11.79 -8.88 -0.59
C SER A 194 12.30 -7.57 0.02
N THR A 195 12.11 -6.43 -0.65
CA THR A 195 12.49 -5.12 -0.12
C THR A 195 11.68 -4.76 1.14
N MET A 196 10.37 -4.99 1.15
CA MET A 196 9.53 -4.80 2.33
C MET A 196 9.99 -5.66 3.50
N GLN A 197 10.34 -6.93 3.24
CA GLN A 197 10.88 -7.81 4.26
C GLN A 197 12.20 -7.28 4.85
N SER A 198 13.15 -6.84 4.01
CA SER A 198 14.39 -6.25 4.50
C SER A 198 14.18 -4.97 5.31
N VAL A 199 13.17 -4.16 4.97
CA VAL A 199 12.79 -2.98 5.76
C VAL A 199 12.29 -3.39 7.15
N LEU A 200 11.43 -4.41 7.24
CA LEU A 200 10.91 -4.91 8.51
C LEU A 200 12.01 -5.53 9.39
N GLU A 201 12.92 -6.29 8.79
CA GLU A 201 14.10 -6.85 9.48
C GLU A 201 15.04 -5.74 9.96
N GLY A 202 15.31 -4.75 9.11
CA GLY A 202 16.12 -3.58 9.46
C GLY A 202 15.51 -2.73 10.56
N SER A 203 14.18 -2.56 10.57
CA SER A 203 13.43 -1.87 11.62
C SER A 203 13.64 -2.53 12.98
N GLN A 204 13.52 -3.86 13.03
CA GLN A 204 13.78 -4.61 14.26
C GLN A 204 15.24 -4.52 14.70
N ALA A 205 16.19 -4.73 13.78
CA ALA A 205 17.62 -4.75 14.11
C ALA A 205 18.15 -3.39 14.58
N LYS A 206 17.59 -2.30 14.04
CA LYS A 206 18.02 -0.92 14.37
C LYS A 206 17.14 -0.25 15.42
N ASN A 207 16.09 -0.93 15.90
CA ASN A 207 15.09 -0.38 16.81
C ASN A 207 14.54 0.98 16.35
N ARG A 208 14.07 1.05 15.09
CA ARG A 208 13.60 2.29 14.44
C ARG A 208 12.38 2.03 13.57
N SER A 209 11.54 3.04 13.33
CA SER A 209 10.34 2.87 12.50
C SER A 209 10.65 2.35 11.09
N PRO A 210 9.80 1.49 10.51
CA PRO A 210 9.99 0.99 9.15
C PRO A 210 10.12 2.10 8.10
N HIS A 211 9.42 3.22 8.28
CA HIS A 211 9.49 4.38 7.41
C HIS A 211 10.92 4.93 7.32
N HIS A 212 11.56 5.18 8.46
CA HIS A 212 12.93 5.67 8.51
C HIS A 212 13.96 4.67 7.93
N VAL A 213 13.75 3.37 8.15
CA VAL A 213 14.60 2.34 7.56
C VAL A 213 14.45 2.31 6.04
N ALA A 214 13.22 2.37 5.54
CA ALA A 214 12.94 2.42 4.10
C ALA A 214 13.56 3.65 3.43
N MET A 215 13.44 4.83 4.06
CA MET A 215 14.05 6.07 3.57
C MET A 215 15.58 5.96 3.50
N GLY A 216 16.23 5.51 4.57
CA GLY A 216 17.69 5.32 4.56
C GLY A 216 18.14 4.32 3.49
N MET A 217 17.41 3.20 3.32
CA MET A 217 17.69 2.24 2.24
C MET A 217 17.54 2.86 0.84
N ALA A 218 16.55 3.73 0.63
CA ALA A 218 16.35 4.42 -0.64
C ALA A 218 17.49 5.42 -0.91
N GLU A 219 17.88 6.22 0.09
CA GLU A 219 18.99 7.17 0.00
C GLU A 219 20.31 6.46 -0.34
N ASP A 220 20.61 5.36 0.36
CA ASP A 220 21.82 4.56 0.12
C ASP A 220 21.84 4.00 -1.31
N ARG A 221 20.70 3.49 -1.81
CA ARG A 221 20.57 2.99 -3.19
C ARG A 221 20.82 4.10 -4.22
N VAL A 222 20.26 5.30 -4.00
CA VAL A 222 20.47 6.45 -4.90
C VAL A 222 21.94 6.90 -4.87
N LYS A 223 22.56 6.97 -3.69
CA LYS A 223 23.96 7.34 -3.53
C LYS A 223 24.88 6.35 -4.25
N ALA A 224 24.66 5.04 -4.07
CA ALA A 224 25.42 4.00 -4.75
C ALA A 224 25.31 4.10 -6.28
N ALA A 225 24.10 4.33 -6.80
CA ALA A 225 23.87 4.49 -8.24
C ALA A 225 24.59 5.73 -8.82
N ARG A 226 24.64 6.83 -8.06
CA ARG A 226 25.38 8.04 -8.48
C ARG A 226 26.90 7.81 -8.53
N LEU A 227 27.44 7.07 -7.56
CA LEU A 227 28.87 6.74 -7.54
C LEU A 227 29.23 5.84 -8.73
N ALA A 228 28.44 4.80 -8.99
CA ALA A 228 28.67 3.89 -10.12
C ALA A 228 28.54 4.57 -11.50
N ALA A 229 27.75 5.65 -11.61
CA ALA A 229 27.62 6.42 -12.85
C ALA A 229 28.75 7.45 -13.06
N ALA A 230 29.55 7.71 -12.04
CA ALA A 230 30.70 8.62 -12.10
C ALA A 230 32.03 7.90 -12.41
N GLU A 231 32.02 6.56 -12.38
CA GLU A 231 33.11 5.67 -12.80
C GLU A 231 33.00 5.31 -14.29
#